data_AF-F2NUA4-F1
#
_entry.id   AF-F2NUA4-F1
#
_cell.length_a   1.000
_cell.length_b   1.000
_cell.length_c   1.000
_cell.angle_alpha   90.00
_cell.angle_beta   90.00
_cell.angle_gamma   90.00
#
_symmetry.space_group_name_H-M   'P 1'
#
loop_
_entity.id
_entity.type
_entity.pdbx_description
1 polymer ?
#
loop_
_entity_poly.entity_id
_entity_poly.type
_entity_poly.pdbx_seq_one_letter_code
_entity_poly.pdbx_strand_id
1 'polypeptide(L)'
;MKRNEIYKLIQEYLKDPPVIIWGSGATIACGLPSMNDLNNMLKAKFSFFDKDSTNLENELGKTKYEPHISEIRKCIWECIAEKDVSFLNNILEKSDTYIGVKKLIEKFTEPHPNILNIITTNYDRVLENTMALNNISYTDGFSGRLLSVFDETLFSEKKKSPFVKLIKVHGSLNWFYINGETRYFHGNNNFDPKIIPPGKNKFQEAFAEPYRTLIQNSDEIIKNSRSLLVVGFGFNDEHLTPQITTKIKKRLPYSYLDKAIN
;
A
#
# COMPACT_ATOMS: atom_id res chain seq x y z
N MET A 1 -13.09 18.75 -27.76
CA MET A 1 -13.98 17.59 -27.50
C MET A 1 -15.35 18.10 -27.10
N LYS A 2 -16.42 17.56 -27.69
CA LYS A 2 -17.81 17.90 -27.32
C LYS A 2 -18.17 17.23 -26.00
N ARG A 3 -19.05 17.86 -25.19
CA ARG A 3 -19.46 17.36 -23.87
C ARG A 3 -19.90 15.89 -23.85
N ASN A 4 -20.61 15.44 -24.89
CA ASN A 4 -21.07 14.05 -25.00
C ASN A 4 -19.93 13.05 -25.29
N GLU A 5 -18.85 13.48 -25.95
CA GLU A 5 -17.66 12.66 -26.14
C GLU A 5 -16.93 12.47 -24.81
N ILE A 6 -16.86 13.52 -23.98
CA ILE A 6 -16.26 13.46 -22.64
C ILE A 6 -17.06 12.49 -21.74
N TYR A 7 -18.39 12.56 -21.74
CA TYR A 7 -19.22 11.65 -20.94
C TYR A 7 -19.10 10.20 -21.39
N LYS A 8 -19.11 9.92 -22.70
CA LYS A 8 -18.87 8.56 -23.21
C LYS A 8 -17.50 8.05 -22.81
N LEU A 9 -16.48 8.89 -22.92
CA LEU A 9 -15.12 8.57 -22.54
C LEU A 9 -15.03 8.20 -21.05
N ILE A 10 -15.61 9.03 -20.16
CA ILE A 10 -15.68 8.76 -18.72
C ILE A 10 -16.47 7.48 -18.42
N GLN A 11 -17.60 7.26 -19.07
CA GLN A 11 -18.41 6.05 -18.89
C GLN A 11 -17.66 4.80 -19.34
N GLU A 12 -16.93 4.85 -20.44
CA GLU A 12 -16.06 3.74 -20.87
C GLU A 12 -14.95 3.46 -19.86
N TYR A 13 -14.42 4.50 -19.20
CA TYR A 13 -13.38 4.36 -18.19
C TYR A 13 -13.84 3.78 -16.86
N LEU A 14 -15.15 3.86 -16.58
CA LEU A 14 -15.78 3.34 -15.37
C LEU A 14 -16.51 2.01 -15.60
N LYS A 15 -16.41 1.41 -16.81
CA LYS A 15 -17.02 0.10 -17.11
C LYS A 15 -16.43 -1.03 -16.28
N ASP A 16 -15.12 -0.97 -16.01
CA ASP A 16 -14.38 -1.92 -15.19
C ASP A 16 -13.75 -1.19 -14.00
N PRO A 17 -13.54 -1.87 -12.86
CA PRO A 17 -12.76 -1.34 -11.76
C PRO A 17 -11.36 -0.88 -12.22
N PRO A 18 -10.92 0.36 -11.92
CA PRO A 18 -9.55 0.77 -12.18
C PRO A 18 -8.59 -0.02 -11.29
N VAL A 19 -7.33 -0.14 -11.71
CA VAL A 19 -6.27 -0.56 -10.79
C VAL A 19 -5.84 0.67 -10.00
N ILE A 20 -5.88 0.57 -8.67
CA ILE A 20 -5.44 1.65 -7.78
C ILE A 20 -3.97 1.44 -7.44
N ILE A 21 -3.14 2.47 -7.69
CA ILE A 21 -1.78 2.57 -7.19
C ILE A 21 -1.80 3.49 -5.96
N TRP A 22 -1.43 2.95 -4.81
CA TRP A 22 -1.58 3.59 -3.51
C TRP A 22 -0.21 3.82 -2.87
N GLY A 23 0.16 5.08 -2.68
CA GLY A 23 1.44 5.47 -2.06
C GLY A 23 1.29 6.14 -0.69
N SER A 24 2.43 6.53 -0.11
CA SER A 24 2.50 7.04 1.26
C SER A 24 1.75 8.35 1.44
N GLY A 25 1.66 9.19 0.39
CA GLY A 25 0.88 10.42 0.39
C GLY A 25 -0.62 10.21 0.70
N ALA A 26 -1.14 9.01 0.41
CA ALA A 26 -2.55 8.68 0.62
C ALA A 26 -2.89 8.48 2.11
N THR A 27 -1.91 8.15 2.95
CA THR A 27 -2.11 7.86 4.38
C THR A 27 -1.58 8.97 5.30
N ILE A 28 -0.97 10.04 4.77
CA ILE A 28 -0.53 11.21 5.57
C ILE A 28 -1.71 11.85 6.33
N ALA A 29 -2.86 12.01 5.66
CA ALA A 29 -4.06 12.55 6.30
C ALA A 29 -4.58 11.63 7.43
N CYS A 30 -4.19 10.36 7.42
CA CYS A 30 -4.50 9.37 8.44
C CYS A 30 -3.54 9.41 9.64
N GLY A 31 -2.59 10.36 9.65
CA GLY A 31 -1.58 10.50 10.71
C GLY A 31 -0.34 9.62 10.53
N LEU A 32 -0.21 8.94 9.39
CA LEU A 32 0.97 8.12 9.07
C LEU A 32 2.10 9.02 8.57
N PRO A 33 3.37 8.65 8.83
CA PRO A 33 4.52 9.48 8.45
C PRO A 33 4.76 9.46 6.93
N SER A 34 5.15 10.61 6.39
CA SER A 34 5.68 10.74 5.05
C SER A 34 7.14 10.25 4.96
N MET A 35 7.69 10.12 3.75
CA MET A 35 9.10 9.80 3.57
C MET A 35 10.04 10.85 4.18
N ASN A 36 9.62 12.12 4.22
CA ASN A 36 10.38 13.19 4.87
C ASN A 36 10.35 13.06 6.39
N ASP A 37 9.22 12.64 6.97
CA ASP A 37 9.11 12.42 8.41
C ASP A 37 10.02 11.27 8.84
N LEU A 38 10.04 10.17 8.07
CA LEU A 38 10.96 9.05 8.30
C LEU A 38 12.42 9.47 8.17
N ASN A 39 12.74 10.30 7.17
CA ASN A 39 14.10 10.84 6.99
C ASN A 39 14.55 11.66 8.21
N ASN A 40 13.69 12.57 8.68
CA ASN A 40 13.98 13.42 9.84
C ASN A 40 14.10 12.60 11.13
N MET A 41 13.26 11.58 11.30
CA MET A 41 13.37 10.64 12.42
C MET A 41 14.72 9.92 12.42
N LEU A 42 15.18 9.39 11.29
CA LEU A 42 16.46 8.68 11.21
C LEU A 42 17.65 9.62 11.50
N LYS A 43 17.60 10.86 10.99
CA LYS A 43 18.60 11.91 11.31
C LYS A 43 18.69 12.20 12.81
N ALA A 44 17.55 12.20 13.50
CA ALA A 44 17.49 12.47 14.93
C ALA A 44 17.97 11.26 15.75
N LYS A 45 17.68 10.03 15.32
CA LYS A 45 17.98 8.81 16.07
C LYS A 45 19.42 8.32 15.89
N PHE A 46 19.96 8.41 14.68
CA PHE A 46 21.25 7.81 14.34
C PHE A 46 22.31 8.85 14.05
N SER A 47 23.37 8.87 14.85
CA SER A 47 24.52 9.79 14.66
C SER A 47 25.27 9.56 13.36
N PHE A 48 25.24 8.32 12.82
CA PHE A 48 25.84 7.95 11.54
C PHE A 48 24.98 8.33 10.33
N PHE A 49 23.74 8.79 10.54
CA PHE A 49 22.84 9.17 9.45
C PHE A 49 23.13 10.59 8.97
N ASP A 50 23.02 10.80 7.65
CA ASP A 50 23.38 12.08 7.04
C ASP A 50 22.32 13.15 7.38
N LYS A 51 22.74 14.17 8.12
CA LYS A 51 21.86 15.26 8.58
C LYS A 51 21.38 16.14 7.44
N ASP A 52 22.12 16.18 6.34
CA ASP A 52 21.81 17.01 5.17
C ASP A 52 21.01 16.25 4.11
N SER A 53 20.75 14.94 4.31
CA SER A 53 19.93 14.13 3.41
C SER A 53 18.56 14.75 3.16
N THR A 54 18.19 14.98 1.90
CA THR A 54 16.86 15.48 1.52
C THR A 54 15.97 14.40 0.91
N ASN A 55 16.55 13.25 0.54
CA ASN A 55 15.86 12.13 -0.08
C ASN A 55 16.25 10.83 0.61
N LEU A 56 15.32 10.26 1.37
CA LEU A 56 15.54 9.06 2.18
C LEU A 56 15.95 7.85 1.34
N GLU A 57 15.34 7.66 0.18
CA GLU A 57 15.58 6.51 -0.68
C GLU A 57 16.99 6.54 -1.28
N ASN A 58 17.41 7.70 -1.78
CA ASN A 58 18.78 7.90 -2.27
C ASN A 58 19.81 7.73 -1.16
N GLU A 59 19.52 8.24 0.04
CA GLU A 59 20.44 8.14 1.18
C GLU A 59 20.64 6.69 1.61
N LEU A 60 19.54 5.96 1.83
CA LEU A 60 19.58 4.53 2.18
C LEU A 60 20.11 3.64 1.04
N GLY A 61 20.23 4.19 -0.17
CA GLY A 61 20.92 3.55 -1.28
C GLY A 61 22.45 3.58 -1.21
N LYS A 62 23.06 4.24 -0.22
CA LYS A 62 24.52 4.27 -0.02
C LYS A 62 24.99 3.05 0.77
N THR A 63 26.10 2.44 0.33
CA THR A 63 26.68 1.21 0.92
C THR A 63 27.05 1.35 2.40
N LYS A 64 27.32 2.59 2.88
CA LYS A 64 27.61 2.87 4.30
C LYS A 64 26.50 2.43 5.26
N TYR A 65 25.26 2.24 4.79
CA TYR A 65 24.14 1.82 5.61
C TYR A 65 23.91 0.30 5.65
N GLU A 66 24.61 -0.48 4.81
CA GLU A 66 24.46 -1.94 4.77
C GLU A 66 24.64 -2.61 6.14
N PRO A 67 25.66 -2.26 6.96
CA PRO A 67 25.82 -2.86 8.28
C PRO A 67 24.71 -2.49 9.28
N HIS A 68 24.00 -1.40 9.04
CA HIS A 68 22.98 -0.84 9.93
C HIS A 68 21.54 -1.07 9.43
N ILE A 69 21.37 -1.78 8.31
CA ILE A 69 20.07 -1.88 7.63
C ILE A 69 18.99 -2.53 8.50
N SER A 70 19.36 -3.50 9.33
CA SER A 70 18.43 -4.15 10.26
C SER A 70 17.94 -3.20 11.35
N GLU A 71 18.82 -2.36 11.88
CA GLU A 71 18.49 -1.36 12.90
C GLU A 71 17.61 -0.24 12.33
N ILE A 72 17.94 0.24 11.12
CA ILE A 72 17.14 1.22 10.38
C ILE A 72 15.76 0.66 10.07
N ARG A 73 15.67 -0.59 9.57
CA ARG A 73 14.41 -1.27 9.28
C ARG A 73 13.51 -1.34 10.51
N LYS A 74 14.07 -1.77 11.64
CA LYS A 74 13.35 -1.83 12.91
C LYS A 74 12.85 -0.45 13.33
N CYS A 75 13.69 0.57 13.22
CA CYS A 75 13.29 1.94 13.55
C CYS A 75 12.15 2.48 12.68
N ILE A 76 12.23 2.25 11.36
CA ILE A 76 11.15 2.64 10.42
C ILE A 76 9.87 1.90 10.79
N TRP A 77 9.96 0.58 11.02
CA TRP A 77 8.82 -0.23 11.41
C TRP A 77 8.15 0.28 12.70
N GLU A 78 8.93 0.53 13.76
CA GLU A 78 8.43 1.02 15.05
C GLU A 78 7.68 2.35 14.92
N CYS A 79 8.25 3.30 14.17
CA CYS A 79 7.64 4.61 13.94
C CYS A 79 6.29 4.52 13.26
N ILE A 80 6.20 3.71 12.19
CA ILE A 80 4.95 3.54 11.46
C ILE A 80 3.95 2.73 12.28
N ALA A 81 4.39 1.69 13.00
CA ALA A 81 3.55 0.87 13.85
C ALA A 81 2.86 1.68 14.96
N GLU A 82 3.56 2.62 15.61
CA GLU A 82 2.98 3.51 16.62
C GLU A 82 1.83 4.36 16.03
N LYS A 83 2.04 4.93 14.84
CA LYS A 83 1.01 5.73 14.16
C LYS A 83 -0.13 4.88 13.62
N ASP A 84 0.15 3.66 13.17
CA ASP A 84 -0.86 2.71 12.72
C ASP A 84 -1.78 2.25 13.85
N VAL A 85 -1.24 2.00 15.05
CA VAL A 85 -2.04 1.73 16.26
C VAL A 85 -2.89 2.94 16.63
N SER A 86 -2.31 4.15 16.57
CA SER A 86 -3.05 5.39 16.82
C SER A 86 -4.20 5.58 15.83
N PHE A 87 -3.96 5.29 14.55
CA PHE A 87 -4.98 5.28 13.51
C PHE A 87 -6.10 4.28 13.82
N LEU A 88 -5.73 3.03 14.18
CA LEU A 88 -6.70 1.99 14.52
C LEU A 88 -7.60 2.41 15.69
N ASN A 89 -7.02 2.94 16.77
CA ASN A 89 -7.80 3.42 17.92
C ASN A 89 -8.75 4.55 17.51
N ASN A 90 -8.28 5.49 16.68
CA ASN A 90 -9.10 6.60 16.20
C ASN A 90 -10.31 6.12 15.37
N ILE A 91 -10.15 5.14 14.48
CA ILE A 91 -11.28 4.65 13.65
C ILE A 91 -12.29 3.82 14.45
N LEU A 92 -11.85 3.19 15.54
CA LEU A 92 -12.72 2.46 16.46
C LEU A 92 -13.56 3.43 17.32
N GLU A 93 -12.99 4.58 17.71
CA GLU A 93 -13.68 5.59 18.50
C GLU A 93 -14.52 6.57 17.66
N LYS A 94 -14.07 6.91 16.45
CA LYS A 94 -14.65 7.93 15.57
C LYS A 94 -14.88 7.36 14.17
N SER A 95 -16.08 6.83 13.93
CA SER A 95 -16.44 6.09 12.71
C SER A 95 -16.21 6.85 11.39
N ASP A 96 -16.22 8.18 11.41
CA ASP A 96 -16.32 8.98 10.19
C ASP A 96 -14.98 9.56 9.70
N THR A 97 -13.90 9.45 10.47
CA THR A 97 -12.66 10.21 10.21
C THR A 97 -11.96 9.85 8.88
N TYR A 98 -12.26 8.69 8.27
CA TYR A 98 -11.66 8.27 6.99
C TYR A 98 -12.66 7.67 6.00
N ILE A 99 -13.90 8.17 6.03
CA ILE A 99 -14.98 7.70 5.17
C ILE A 99 -14.64 7.78 3.67
N GLY A 100 -13.71 8.65 3.27
CA GLY A 100 -13.25 8.79 1.90
C GLY A 100 -12.62 7.51 1.33
N VAL A 101 -11.76 6.84 2.09
CA VAL A 101 -11.10 5.60 1.67
C VAL A 101 -12.13 4.49 1.49
N LYS A 102 -13.05 4.35 2.45
CA LYS A 102 -14.17 3.42 2.36
C LYS A 102 -15.01 3.66 1.09
N LYS A 103 -15.49 4.90 0.91
CA LYS A 103 -16.33 5.29 -0.24
C LYS A 103 -15.62 5.03 -1.57
N LEU A 104 -14.32 5.28 -1.63
CA LEU A 104 -13.50 5.00 -2.80
C LEU A 104 -13.51 3.51 -3.14
N ILE A 105 -13.24 2.66 -2.14
CA ILE A 105 -13.20 1.20 -2.31
C ILE A 105 -14.58 0.67 -2.71
N GLU A 106 -15.63 1.03 -1.98
CA GLU A 106 -17.01 0.62 -2.29
C GLU A 106 -17.36 1.01 -3.72
N LYS A 107 -17.11 2.27 -4.10
CA LYS A 107 -17.46 2.77 -5.42
C LYS A 107 -16.75 2.05 -6.55
N PHE A 108 -15.46 1.76 -6.39
CA PHE A 108 -14.69 1.08 -7.43
C PHE A 108 -14.84 -0.45 -7.41
N THR A 109 -15.52 -1.01 -6.41
CA THR A 109 -15.86 -2.45 -6.41
C THR A 109 -17.30 -2.71 -6.91
N GLU A 110 -18.11 -1.67 -7.15
CA GLU A 110 -19.43 -1.77 -7.79
C GLU A 110 -19.40 -2.29 -9.24
N PRO A 111 -18.47 -1.87 -10.13
CA PRO A 111 -18.47 -2.32 -11.52
C PRO A 111 -18.06 -3.79 -11.65
N HIS A 112 -18.62 -4.50 -12.64
CA HIS A 112 -18.25 -5.89 -12.94
C HIS A 112 -16.75 -5.97 -13.30
N PRO A 113 -15.97 -6.97 -12.82
CA PRO A 113 -16.39 -8.22 -12.16
C PRO A 113 -16.52 -8.13 -10.63
N ASN A 114 -16.69 -6.94 -10.06
CA ASN A 114 -16.72 -6.69 -8.62
C ASN A 114 -15.40 -7.06 -7.93
N ILE A 115 -14.29 -6.93 -8.66
CA ILE A 115 -12.94 -7.15 -8.15
C ILE A 115 -12.12 -5.88 -8.32
N LEU A 116 -11.73 -5.27 -7.22
CA LEU A 116 -10.84 -4.12 -7.19
C LEU A 116 -9.41 -4.58 -6.90
N ASN A 117 -8.44 -4.13 -7.69
CA ASN A 117 -7.02 -4.39 -7.43
C ASN A 117 -6.38 -3.10 -6.89
N ILE A 118 -5.77 -3.19 -5.70
CA ILE A 118 -5.00 -2.11 -5.09
C ILE A 118 -3.56 -2.58 -4.93
N ILE A 119 -2.63 -1.89 -5.59
CA ILE A 119 -1.19 -2.13 -5.47
C ILE A 119 -0.62 -1.01 -4.61
N THR A 120 0.10 -1.35 -3.54
CA THR A 120 0.66 -0.35 -2.62
C THR A 120 2.12 -0.62 -2.28
N THR A 121 2.87 0.47 -2.13
CA THR A 121 4.23 0.48 -1.58
C THR A 121 4.25 0.77 -0.07
N ASN A 122 3.08 0.98 0.55
CA ASN A 122 2.97 1.31 1.96
C ASN A 122 3.05 0.06 2.84
N TYR A 123 3.67 0.22 4.02
CA TYR A 123 3.72 -0.82 5.04
C TYR A 123 2.52 -0.76 5.99
N ASP A 124 1.96 0.44 6.19
CA ASP A 124 0.83 0.71 7.09
C ASP A 124 -0.40 -0.14 6.74
N ARG A 125 -1.31 -0.28 7.70
CA ARG A 125 -2.51 -1.14 7.59
C ARG A 125 -3.78 -0.31 7.43
N VAL A 126 -3.70 0.92 6.92
CA VAL A 126 -4.87 1.80 6.77
C VAL A 126 -5.94 1.15 5.90
N LEU A 127 -5.55 0.55 4.78
CA LEU A 127 -6.47 -0.14 3.87
C LEU A 127 -7.08 -1.38 4.54
N GLU A 128 -6.24 -2.24 5.13
CA GLU A 128 -6.67 -3.44 5.84
C GLU A 128 -7.66 -3.12 6.97
N ASN A 129 -7.30 -2.19 7.85
CA ASN A 129 -8.12 -1.78 8.99
C ASN A 129 -9.44 -1.15 8.53
N THR A 130 -9.41 -0.31 7.49
CA THR A 130 -10.62 0.30 6.92
C THR A 130 -11.55 -0.77 6.33
N MET A 131 -11.01 -1.72 5.56
CA MET A 131 -11.80 -2.79 4.95
C MET A 131 -12.37 -3.74 6.01
N ALA A 132 -11.55 -4.14 6.99
CA ALA A 132 -11.98 -5.03 8.07
C ALA A 132 -13.11 -4.40 8.90
N LEU A 133 -12.97 -3.13 9.32
CA LEU A 133 -13.99 -2.43 10.10
C LEU A 133 -15.33 -2.27 9.36
N ASN A 134 -15.29 -2.25 8.02
CA ASN A 134 -16.48 -2.03 7.18
C ASN A 134 -17.00 -3.30 6.49
N ASN A 135 -16.53 -4.49 6.90
CA ASN A 135 -16.95 -5.78 6.32
C ASN A 135 -16.71 -5.87 4.81
N ILE A 136 -15.65 -5.24 4.31
CA ILE A 136 -15.25 -5.32 2.91
C ILE A 136 -14.32 -6.53 2.75
N SER A 137 -14.74 -7.50 1.94
CA SER A 137 -13.94 -8.68 1.66
C SER A 137 -12.69 -8.33 0.86
N TYR A 138 -11.53 -8.80 1.32
CA TYR A 138 -10.26 -8.61 0.60
C TYR A 138 -9.35 -9.83 0.68
N THR A 139 -8.21 -9.81 -0.02
CA THR A 139 -7.04 -10.69 0.18
C THR A 139 -5.74 -9.91 -0.01
N ASP A 140 -4.78 -10.18 0.86
CA ASP A 140 -3.38 -9.74 0.80
C ASP A 140 -2.41 -10.92 0.69
N GLY A 141 -2.94 -12.13 0.41
CA GLY A 141 -2.19 -13.38 0.41
C GLY A 141 -2.26 -14.16 1.73
N PHE A 142 -2.87 -13.59 2.79
CA PHE A 142 -3.07 -14.25 4.08
C PHE A 142 -4.57 -14.50 4.39
N SER A 143 -4.83 -15.58 5.12
CA SER A 143 -6.17 -15.97 5.61
C SER A 143 -6.25 -15.86 7.14
N GLY A 144 -7.47 -15.85 7.69
CA GLY A 144 -7.71 -15.83 9.15
C GLY A 144 -7.37 -14.49 9.81
N ARG A 145 -8.19 -13.46 9.56
CA ARG A 145 -7.87 -12.07 9.90
C ARG A 145 -8.28 -11.62 11.29
N LEU A 146 -7.54 -10.64 11.79
CA LEU A 146 -7.91 -9.80 12.94
C LEU A 146 -9.10 -8.88 12.57
N LEU A 147 -10.00 -8.62 13.53
CA LEU A 147 -11.18 -7.75 13.40
C LEU A 147 -12.21 -8.22 12.37
N SER A 148 -12.24 -9.52 12.05
CA SER A 148 -13.30 -10.08 11.21
C SER A 148 -14.65 -10.03 11.95
N VAL A 149 -15.72 -9.68 11.25
CA VAL A 149 -17.09 -9.82 11.75
C VAL A 149 -17.61 -11.20 11.44
N PHE A 150 -18.45 -11.74 12.33
CA PHE A 150 -19.18 -12.98 12.06
C PHE A 150 -20.07 -12.81 10.83
N ASP A 151 -19.87 -13.68 9.84
CA ASP A 151 -20.67 -13.75 8.64
C ASP A 151 -21.14 -15.19 8.44
N GLU A 152 -22.41 -15.45 8.75
CA GLU A 152 -23.02 -16.77 8.58
C GLU A 152 -23.01 -17.25 7.12
N THR A 153 -22.94 -16.31 6.16
CA THR A 153 -22.92 -16.66 4.74
C THR A 153 -21.60 -17.31 4.33
N LEU A 154 -20.53 -17.19 5.13
CA LEU A 154 -19.27 -17.91 4.91
C LEU A 154 -19.41 -19.43 5.13
N PHE A 155 -20.47 -19.89 5.81
CA PHE A 155 -20.85 -21.30 5.88
C PHE A 155 -21.65 -21.76 4.64
N SER A 156 -22.01 -20.85 3.74
CA SER A 156 -22.75 -21.11 2.51
C SER A 156 -21.88 -20.91 1.27
N GLU A 157 -21.99 -21.77 0.26
CA GLU A 157 -21.17 -21.69 -0.96
C GLU A 157 -21.54 -20.54 -1.93
N LYS A 158 -22.50 -19.67 -1.56
CA LYS A 158 -23.33 -18.92 -2.54
C LYS A 158 -23.10 -17.41 -2.66
N LYS A 159 -22.00 -16.81 -2.18
CA LYS A 159 -21.73 -15.39 -2.45
C LYS A 159 -20.35 -15.09 -3.01
N LYS A 160 -20.33 -14.49 -4.21
CA LYS A 160 -19.24 -13.62 -4.67
C LYS A 160 -19.57 -12.19 -4.25
N SER A 161 -19.17 -11.81 -3.04
CA SER A 161 -19.22 -10.41 -2.61
C SER A 161 -18.16 -9.58 -3.37
N PRO A 162 -18.36 -8.26 -3.49
CA PRO A 162 -17.30 -7.33 -3.90
C PRO A 162 -16.00 -7.66 -3.17
N PHE A 163 -14.91 -7.77 -3.92
CA PHE A 163 -13.66 -8.32 -3.40
C PHE A 163 -12.45 -7.48 -3.78
N VAL A 164 -11.63 -7.13 -2.79
CA VAL A 164 -10.40 -6.36 -3.02
C VAL A 164 -9.20 -7.29 -3.01
N LYS A 165 -8.37 -7.24 -4.06
CA LYS A 165 -7.01 -7.79 -4.04
C LYS A 165 -6.05 -6.69 -3.65
N LEU A 166 -5.46 -6.78 -2.47
CA LEU A 166 -4.47 -5.84 -1.94
C LEU A 166 -3.06 -6.43 -2.13
N ILE A 167 -2.23 -5.80 -2.94
CA ILE A 167 -0.88 -6.26 -3.25
C ILE A 167 0.13 -5.32 -2.60
N LYS A 168 0.79 -5.77 -1.53
CA LYS A 168 1.79 -5.00 -0.78
C LYS A 168 3.21 -5.38 -1.20
N VAL A 169 3.75 -4.70 -2.21
CA VAL A 169 5.01 -5.11 -2.86
C VAL A 169 6.25 -4.97 -1.98
N HIS A 170 6.17 -4.19 -0.90
CA HIS A 170 7.28 -3.98 0.04
C HIS A 170 7.02 -4.53 1.44
N GLY A 171 6.00 -5.36 1.59
CA GLY A 171 5.62 -5.93 2.87
C GLY A 171 4.66 -5.08 3.68
N SER A 172 4.50 -5.45 4.95
CA SER A 172 3.47 -4.90 5.82
C SER A 172 3.91 -4.93 7.28
N LEU A 173 3.32 -4.07 8.11
CA LEU A 173 3.60 -4.02 9.54
C LEU A 173 3.32 -5.34 10.27
N ASN A 174 2.40 -6.15 9.76
CA ASN A 174 2.03 -7.46 10.33
C ASN A 174 2.81 -8.63 9.73
N TRP A 175 3.81 -8.41 8.87
CA TRP A 175 4.61 -9.48 8.29
C TRP A 175 5.89 -9.66 9.08
N PHE A 176 6.17 -10.90 9.48
CA PHE A 176 7.36 -11.25 10.25
C PHE A 176 7.99 -12.53 9.71
N TYR A 177 9.30 -12.68 9.92
CA TYR A 177 9.99 -13.94 9.64
C TYR A 177 9.93 -14.83 10.88
N ILE A 178 9.19 -15.94 10.78
CA ILE A 178 8.99 -16.87 11.89
C ILE A 178 9.25 -18.28 11.38
N ASN A 179 10.21 -18.98 12.00
CA ASN A 179 10.56 -20.36 11.68
C ASN A 179 10.85 -20.61 10.19
N GLY A 180 11.57 -19.69 9.53
CA GLY A 180 11.95 -19.85 8.12
C GLY A 180 10.91 -19.35 7.11
N GLU A 181 9.78 -18.80 7.56
CA GLU A 181 8.69 -18.41 6.69
C GLU A 181 8.18 -16.99 7.00
N THR A 182 7.66 -16.32 5.97
CA THR A 182 6.93 -15.06 6.15
C THR A 182 5.54 -15.35 6.67
N ARG A 183 5.23 -14.85 7.87
CA ARG A 183 3.95 -15.06 8.55
C ARG A 183 3.27 -13.75 8.87
N TYR A 184 1.94 -13.74 8.77
CA TYR A 184 1.10 -12.69 9.36
C TYR A 184 1.09 -12.88 10.87
N PHE A 185 1.48 -11.86 11.63
CA PHE A 185 1.47 -11.90 13.09
C PHE A 185 0.99 -10.56 13.66
N HIS A 186 0.15 -10.65 14.69
CA HIS A 186 -0.38 -9.50 15.42
C HIS A 186 0.18 -9.52 16.84
N GLY A 187 1.27 -8.78 17.07
CA GLY A 187 1.90 -8.68 18.38
C GLY A 187 3.25 -7.99 18.31
N ASN A 188 3.69 -7.47 19.45
CA ASN A 188 5.02 -6.88 19.63
C ASN A 188 5.96 -7.94 20.20
N ASN A 189 6.39 -8.88 19.37
CA ASN A 189 7.44 -9.84 19.74
C ASN A 189 8.78 -9.42 19.12
N ASN A 190 9.87 -10.00 19.63
CA ASN A 190 11.24 -9.82 19.13
C ASN A 190 11.51 -10.46 17.75
N PHE A 191 10.49 -10.59 16.88
CA PHE A 191 10.67 -11.12 15.53
C PHE A 191 11.09 -10.02 14.56
N ASP A 192 11.87 -10.39 13.55
CA ASP A 192 12.35 -9.45 12.55
C ASP A 192 11.19 -9.02 11.63
N PRO A 193 10.92 -7.70 11.51
CA PRO A 193 9.87 -7.20 10.64
C PRO A 193 10.20 -7.44 9.17
N LYS A 194 9.20 -7.90 8.40
CA LYS A 194 9.29 -8.13 6.96
C LYS A 194 8.73 -6.97 6.15
N ILE A 195 9.39 -5.83 6.31
CA ILE A 195 9.26 -4.67 5.42
C ILE A 195 10.55 -4.50 4.61
N ILE A 196 10.44 -4.10 3.34
CA ILE A 196 11.57 -3.74 2.50
C ILE A 196 11.79 -2.23 2.63
N PRO A 197 12.82 -1.73 3.34
CA PRO A 197 13.04 -0.31 3.54
C PRO A 197 13.38 0.42 2.21
N PRO A 198 13.31 1.77 2.18
CA PRO A 198 13.85 2.56 1.06
C PRO A 198 15.32 2.22 0.81
N GLY A 199 15.80 2.25 -0.45
CA GLY A 199 17.22 2.09 -0.79
C GLY A 199 17.54 0.93 -1.75
N LYS A 200 18.82 0.80 -2.12
CA LYS A 200 19.28 -0.12 -3.18
C LYS A 200 19.11 -1.61 -2.86
N ASN A 201 19.14 -1.98 -1.58
CA ASN A 201 18.99 -3.38 -1.17
C ASN A 201 17.57 -3.93 -1.41
N LYS A 202 16.60 -3.06 -1.74
CA LYS A 202 15.28 -3.45 -2.27
C LYS A 202 15.39 -4.52 -3.35
N PHE A 203 16.37 -4.36 -4.26
CA PHE A 203 16.49 -5.23 -5.42
C PHE A 203 16.82 -6.67 -5.02
N GLN A 204 17.64 -6.89 -3.99
CA GLN A 204 17.98 -8.23 -3.53
C GLN A 204 16.80 -8.89 -2.80
N GLU A 205 16.12 -8.14 -1.92
CA GLU A 205 14.97 -8.65 -1.17
C GLU A 205 13.75 -8.90 -2.05
N ALA A 206 13.58 -8.12 -3.13
CA ALA A 206 12.52 -8.28 -4.12
C ALA A 206 12.55 -9.63 -4.86
N PHE A 207 13.70 -10.32 -4.91
CA PHE A 207 13.80 -11.66 -5.51
C PHE A 207 13.37 -12.79 -4.57
N ALA A 208 13.20 -12.52 -3.28
CA ALA A 208 12.73 -13.51 -2.31
C ALA A 208 11.19 -13.58 -2.29
N GLU A 209 10.66 -14.74 -1.93
CA GLU A 209 9.23 -14.88 -1.67
C GLU A 209 8.84 -14.21 -0.33
N PRO A 210 7.64 -13.61 -0.22
CA PRO A 210 6.57 -13.52 -1.23
C PRO A 210 6.73 -12.35 -2.23
N TYR A 211 7.74 -11.50 -2.07
CA TYR A 211 7.88 -10.24 -2.82
C TYR A 211 7.99 -10.45 -4.32
N ARG A 212 8.74 -11.46 -4.76
CA ARG A 212 8.86 -11.82 -6.17
C ARG A 212 7.50 -12.08 -6.81
N THR A 213 6.69 -12.94 -6.18
CA THR A 213 5.33 -13.25 -6.65
C THR A 213 4.45 -12.00 -6.65
N LEU A 214 4.54 -11.16 -5.62
CA LEU A 214 3.75 -9.93 -5.52
C LEU A 214 4.09 -8.93 -6.62
N ILE A 215 5.38 -8.73 -6.92
CA ILE A 215 5.84 -7.85 -8.00
C ILE A 215 5.40 -8.38 -9.37
N GLN A 216 5.54 -9.69 -9.62
CA GLN A 216 5.07 -10.29 -10.88
C GLN A 216 3.56 -10.14 -11.06
N ASN A 217 2.79 -10.37 -9.99
CA ASN A 217 1.34 -10.15 -9.99
C ASN A 217 0.98 -8.67 -10.25
N SER A 218 1.69 -7.74 -9.62
CA SER A 218 1.54 -6.30 -9.85
C SER A 218 1.79 -5.93 -11.32
N ASP A 219 2.87 -6.44 -11.92
CA ASP A 219 3.21 -6.21 -13.32
C ASP A 219 2.10 -6.70 -14.26
N GLU A 220 1.59 -7.91 -14.02
CA GLU A 220 0.51 -8.48 -14.82
C GLU A 220 -0.79 -7.68 -14.69
N ILE A 221 -1.17 -7.31 -13.46
CA ILE A 221 -2.35 -6.49 -13.18
C ILE A 221 -2.24 -5.13 -13.89
N ILE A 222 -1.10 -4.45 -13.76
CA ILE A 222 -0.86 -3.16 -14.43
C ILE A 222 -0.89 -3.34 -15.94
N LYS A 223 -0.25 -4.38 -16.49
CA LYS A 223 -0.22 -4.68 -17.92
C LYS A 223 -1.63 -4.91 -18.50
N ASN A 224 -2.49 -5.61 -17.78
CA ASN A 224 -3.84 -5.96 -18.24
C ASN A 224 -4.91 -4.91 -17.88
N SER A 225 -4.57 -3.92 -17.05
CA SER A 225 -5.49 -2.83 -16.66
C SER A 225 -5.94 -1.99 -17.86
N ARG A 226 -7.21 -1.55 -17.80
CA ARG A 226 -7.85 -0.62 -18.76
C ARG A 226 -7.82 0.83 -18.29
N SER A 227 -7.77 1.06 -16.99
CA SER A 227 -7.64 2.37 -16.35
C SER A 227 -6.81 2.26 -15.06
N LEU A 228 -6.13 3.35 -14.71
CA LEU A 228 -5.34 3.46 -13.48
C LEU A 228 -5.85 4.62 -12.62
N LEU A 229 -5.83 4.45 -11.29
CA LEU A 229 -6.02 5.54 -10.34
C LEU A 229 -4.79 5.61 -9.44
N VAL A 230 -4.09 6.72 -9.44
CA VAL A 230 -2.87 6.90 -8.66
C VAL A 230 -3.18 7.86 -7.49
N VAL A 231 -2.98 7.39 -6.26
CA VAL A 231 -3.30 8.14 -5.03
C VAL A 231 -2.05 8.23 -4.16
N GLY A 232 -1.53 9.45 -3.98
CA GLY A 232 -0.42 9.76 -3.08
C GLY A 232 0.89 9.02 -3.38
N PHE A 233 1.12 8.65 -4.64
CA PHE A 233 2.29 7.87 -5.06
C PHE A 233 3.32 8.76 -5.76
N GLY A 234 4.51 8.91 -5.16
CA GLY A 234 5.53 9.86 -5.60
C GLY A 234 6.41 9.43 -6.79
N PHE A 235 6.12 8.32 -7.46
CA PHE A 235 6.88 7.83 -8.63
C PHE A 235 8.41 7.65 -8.42
N ASN A 236 8.85 7.43 -7.18
CA ASN A 236 10.25 7.13 -6.87
C ASN A 236 10.55 5.62 -6.88
N ASP A 237 9.51 4.79 -6.99
CA ASP A 237 9.66 3.34 -6.95
C ASP A 237 10.24 2.79 -8.25
N GLU A 238 11.41 2.17 -8.20
CA GLU A 238 12.12 1.68 -9.38
C GLU A 238 11.39 0.53 -10.12
N HIS A 239 10.51 -0.21 -9.44
CA HIS A 239 9.77 -1.32 -10.04
C HIS A 239 8.44 -0.88 -10.65
N LEU A 240 7.60 -0.16 -9.89
CA LEU A 240 6.26 0.23 -10.33
C LEU A 240 6.28 1.44 -11.27
N THR A 241 7.18 2.41 -11.07
CA THR A 241 7.20 3.66 -11.84
C THR A 241 7.36 3.44 -13.34
N PRO A 242 8.29 2.59 -13.83
CA PRO A 242 8.42 2.34 -15.27
C PRO A 242 7.16 1.72 -15.89
N GLN A 243 6.50 0.80 -15.19
CA GLN A 243 5.29 0.12 -15.66
C GLN A 243 4.11 1.08 -15.78
N ILE A 244 3.89 1.88 -14.73
CA ILE A 244 2.84 2.90 -14.71
C ILE A 244 3.11 3.96 -15.78
N THR A 245 4.35 4.46 -15.88
CA THR A 245 4.75 5.45 -16.89
C THR A 245 4.53 4.93 -18.30
N THR A 246 4.84 3.66 -18.55
CA THR A 246 4.60 3.01 -19.85
C THR A 246 3.10 2.94 -20.19
N LYS A 247 2.24 2.63 -19.21
CA LYS A 247 0.79 2.68 -19.42
C LYS A 247 0.29 4.10 -19.70
N ILE A 248 0.73 5.09 -18.94
CA ILE A 248 0.37 6.50 -19.17
C ILE A 248 0.77 6.94 -20.58
N LYS A 249 1.99 6.62 -21.02
CA LYS A 249 2.48 6.93 -22.38
C LYS A 249 1.65 6.26 -23.49
N LYS A 250 1.07 5.09 -23.23
CA LYS A 250 0.14 4.40 -24.14
C LYS A 250 -1.27 5.01 -24.14
N ARG A 251 -1.46 6.21 -23.58
CA ARG A 251 -2.73 6.95 -23.45
C ARG A 251 -3.79 6.20 -22.65
N LEU A 252 -3.34 5.39 -21.69
CA LEU A 252 -4.25 4.75 -20.77
C LEU A 252 -4.87 5.83 -19.85
N PRO A 253 -6.18 5.81 -19.60
CA PRO A 253 -6.83 6.79 -18.74
C PRO A 253 -6.29 6.68 -17.33
N TYR A 254 -5.88 7.82 -16.75
CA TYR A 254 -5.41 7.89 -15.37
C TYR A 254 -5.92 9.14 -14.66
N SER A 255 -6.04 9.05 -13.34
CA SER A 255 -6.23 10.20 -12.45
C SER A 255 -5.15 10.16 -11.38
N TYR A 256 -4.57 11.32 -11.07
CA TYR A 256 -3.54 11.49 -10.06
C TYR A 256 -4.09 12.38 -8.94
N LEU A 257 -4.18 11.82 -7.73
CA LEU A 257 -4.59 12.53 -6.52
C LEU A 257 -3.38 12.65 -5.61
N ASP A 258 -2.87 13.86 -5.45
CA ASP A 258 -1.80 14.19 -4.52
C ASP A 258 -2.13 15.50 -3.82
N LYS A 259 -1.49 15.78 -2.68
CA LYS A 259 -1.66 17.08 -2.03
C LYS A 259 -1.17 18.16 -3.01
N ALA A 260 -2.06 19.09 -3.36
CA ALA A 260 -1.62 20.42 -3.75
C ALA A 260 -0.86 20.97 -2.53
N ILE A 261 0.46 21.12 -2.66
CA ILE A 261 1.25 21.89 -1.72
C ILE A 261 0.76 23.33 -1.88
N ASN A 262 -0.05 23.81 -0.93
CA ASN A 262 -0.27 25.24 -0.74
C ASN A 262 0.99 25.87 -0.16
#